data_AF-A0A959MY46-F1
#
_entry.id   AF-A0A959MY46-F1
#
_cell.length_a   1.000
_cell.length_b   1.000
_cell.length_c   1.000
_cell.angle_alpha   90.00
_cell.angle_beta   90.00
_cell.angle_gamma   90.00
#
_symmetry.space_group_name_H-M   'P 1'
#
loop_
_entity.id
_entity.type
_entity.pdbx_description
1 polymer ?
#
loop_
_entity_poly.entity_id
_entity_poly.type
_entity_poly.pdbx_seq_one_letter_code
_entity_poly.pdbx_strand_id
1 'polypeptide(L)'
;MKTVIILSTLLFGLVGAKCSNACNTDNVPKDFRVTLHDGGGMVRAGETYFLSKDSSYAEIWDQDAKTKIYFKVSMSQLKKLYNIIIENQFHEIETYEERVYDRGGTTISYRADGSSYEKSDAGMTFIQESWRDEFAAVENEIREIVSNELDRASIDVTLDIDDSVMDENKIVNFNVGSSFTYMSARDGWQKSVTVRLYPGEHYMYVTMLNKDLSTEPGSKIFAQGQGILTIDKDTKSISVYRDGEKIYWK
;
A
#
# COMPACT_ATOMS: atom_id res chain seq x y z
N MET A 1 41.95 -61.84 -18.34
CA MET A 1 41.21 -60.87 -17.50
C MET A 1 40.18 -60.21 -18.39
N LYS A 2 38.89 -60.38 -18.11
CA LYS A 2 37.80 -59.78 -18.91
C LYS A 2 37.43 -58.44 -18.30
N THR A 3 37.67 -57.36 -19.02
CA THR A 3 37.29 -55.99 -18.66
C THR A 3 35.78 -55.84 -18.83
N VAL A 4 35.09 -55.46 -17.76
CA VAL A 4 33.67 -55.09 -17.75
C VAL A 4 33.62 -53.56 -17.85
N ILE A 5 32.95 -53.03 -18.89
CA ILE A 5 32.61 -51.62 -19.01
C ILE A 5 31.13 -51.49 -18.64
N ILE A 6 30.85 -50.85 -17.52
CA ILE A 6 29.50 -50.47 -17.11
C ILE A 6 29.23 -49.09 -17.69
N LEU A 7 28.36 -49.04 -18.70
CA LEU A 7 27.86 -47.81 -19.31
C LEU A 7 26.65 -47.36 -18.47
N SER A 8 26.83 -46.34 -17.62
CA SER A 8 25.74 -45.76 -16.85
C SER A 8 24.90 -44.84 -17.73
N THR A 9 23.62 -45.17 -17.81
CA THR A 9 22.52 -44.50 -18.48
C THR A 9 22.38 -43.04 -18.07
N LEU A 10 22.36 -42.13 -19.07
CA LEU A 10 21.85 -40.77 -18.94
C LEU A 10 20.34 -40.86 -18.63
N LEU A 11 19.94 -40.33 -17.47
CA LEU A 11 18.53 -40.10 -17.15
C LEU A 11 18.15 -38.71 -17.68
N PHE A 12 17.32 -38.69 -18.73
CA PHE A 12 16.62 -37.50 -19.22
C PHE A 12 15.64 -37.02 -18.14
N GLY A 13 15.98 -35.95 -17.44
CA GLY A 13 15.03 -35.15 -16.67
C GLY A 13 14.41 -34.09 -17.58
N LEU A 14 13.24 -34.41 -18.16
CA LEU A 14 12.34 -33.42 -18.75
C LEU A 14 11.79 -32.53 -17.63
N VAL A 15 12.48 -31.42 -17.35
CA VAL A 15 11.88 -30.29 -16.64
C VAL A 15 10.84 -29.69 -17.59
N GLY A 16 9.59 -29.66 -17.12
CA GLY A 16 8.44 -29.12 -17.85
C GLY A 16 8.78 -27.78 -18.49
N ALA A 17 8.49 -27.68 -19.79
CA ALA A 17 8.73 -26.50 -20.60
C ALA A 17 7.97 -25.31 -20.00
N LYS A 18 8.69 -24.35 -19.41
CA LYS A 18 8.24 -22.97 -19.32
C LYS A 18 8.01 -22.48 -20.75
N CYS A 19 6.78 -22.05 -21.01
CA CYS A 19 6.26 -21.42 -22.23
C CYS A 19 7.28 -21.21 -23.37
N SER A 20 7.28 -22.11 -24.38
CA SER A 20 8.21 -22.05 -25.52
C SER A 20 7.69 -21.27 -26.73
N ASN A 21 6.65 -20.46 -26.56
CA ASN A 21 6.30 -19.43 -27.53
C ASN A 21 6.49 -18.08 -26.86
N ALA A 22 7.48 -17.33 -27.32
CA ALA A 22 7.61 -15.92 -27.02
C ALA A 22 6.26 -15.25 -27.29
N CYS A 23 5.51 -14.95 -26.22
CA CYS A 23 4.42 -14.00 -26.29
C CYS A 23 5.06 -12.73 -26.84
N ASN A 24 4.70 -12.34 -28.06
CA ASN A 24 5.22 -11.13 -28.66
C ASN A 24 4.59 -9.94 -27.93
N THR A 25 5.14 -9.65 -26.75
CA THR A 25 4.65 -8.63 -25.81
C THR A 25 5.08 -7.22 -26.21
N ASP A 26 5.53 -7.05 -27.46
CA ASP A 26 6.04 -5.78 -27.91
C ASP A 26 4.99 -4.67 -27.97
N ASN A 27 3.72 -5.04 -28.06
CA ASN A 27 2.59 -4.12 -28.10
C ASN A 27 1.63 -4.36 -26.92
N VAL A 28 1.60 -3.41 -25.99
CA VAL A 28 0.55 -3.30 -24.97
C VAL A 28 -0.79 -3.07 -25.69
N PRO A 29 -1.85 -3.84 -25.39
CA PRO A 29 -3.17 -3.63 -25.97
C PRO A 29 -3.67 -2.20 -25.78
N LYS A 30 -4.40 -1.67 -26.78
CA LYS A 30 -4.87 -0.27 -26.73
C LYS A 30 -5.83 -0.01 -25.58
N ASP A 31 -6.61 -1.00 -25.19
CA ASP A 31 -7.56 -0.92 -24.07
C ASP A 31 -6.98 -1.45 -22.75
N PHE A 32 -5.66 -1.64 -22.68
CA PHE A 32 -4.99 -2.13 -21.48
C PHE A 32 -5.20 -1.19 -20.29
N ARG A 33 -5.76 -1.76 -19.23
CA ARG A 33 -5.92 -1.10 -17.93
C ARG A 33 -5.91 -2.13 -16.83
N VAL A 34 -5.40 -1.74 -15.67
CA VAL A 34 -5.32 -2.57 -14.46
C VAL A 34 -5.93 -1.81 -13.30
N THR A 35 -6.70 -2.51 -12.48
CA THR A 35 -7.20 -2.00 -11.20
C THR A 35 -6.77 -2.94 -10.10
N LEU A 36 -6.12 -2.41 -9.06
CA LEU A 36 -5.91 -3.09 -7.79
C LEU A 36 -6.81 -2.44 -6.76
N HIS A 37 -7.56 -3.23 -6.01
CA HIS A 37 -8.30 -2.81 -4.85
C HIS A 37 -7.80 -3.58 -3.63
N ASP A 38 -7.42 -2.87 -2.58
CA ASP A 38 -6.98 -3.44 -1.30
C ASP A 38 -7.90 -2.94 -0.19
N GLY A 39 -8.62 -3.86 0.46
CA GLY A 39 -9.62 -3.54 1.47
C GLY A 39 -9.17 -3.97 2.86
N GLY A 40 -9.37 -3.14 3.87
CA GLY A 40 -9.04 -3.43 5.27
C GLY A 40 -10.01 -4.35 6.02
N GLY A 41 -10.99 -4.97 5.34
CA GLY A 41 -12.05 -5.75 6.00
C GLY A 41 -12.99 -4.86 6.80
N MET A 42 -13.11 -5.09 8.11
CA MET A 42 -13.86 -4.26 9.07
C MET A 42 -13.17 -2.93 9.38
N VAL A 43 -11.88 -2.78 9.04
CA VAL A 43 -11.21 -1.48 9.15
C VAL A 43 -11.75 -0.57 8.05
N ARG A 44 -12.12 0.67 8.41
CA ARG A 44 -12.56 1.71 7.47
C ARG A 44 -11.37 2.29 6.70
N ALA A 45 -10.53 1.43 6.13
CA ALA A 45 -9.38 1.81 5.34
C ALA A 45 -9.31 0.94 4.07
N GLY A 46 -8.77 1.50 3.00
CA GLY A 46 -8.59 0.79 1.76
C GLY A 46 -7.97 1.66 0.67
N GLU A 47 -7.45 1.00 -0.34
CA GLU A 47 -6.74 1.63 -1.44
C GLU A 47 -7.27 1.11 -2.77
N THR A 48 -7.32 1.97 -3.78
CA THR A 48 -7.65 1.58 -5.14
C THR A 48 -6.70 2.26 -6.11
N TYR A 49 -5.99 1.45 -6.88
CA TYR A 49 -5.03 1.89 -7.88
C TYR A 49 -5.56 1.57 -9.26
N PHE A 50 -5.66 2.58 -10.10
CA PHE A 50 -6.06 2.44 -11.49
C PHE A 50 -4.90 2.86 -12.37
N LEU A 51 -4.46 1.97 -13.25
CA LEU A 51 -3.36 2.20 -14.19
C LEU A 51 -3.86 2.03 -15.62
N SER A 52 -3.71 3.06 -16.44
CA SER A 52 -3.96 2.97 -17.89
C SER A 52 -3.09 3.95 -18.67
N LYS A 53 -3.13 3.86 -20.00
CA LYS A 53 -2.44 4.79 -20.90
C LYS A 53 -2.94 6.24 -20.75
N ASP A 54 -4.26 6.40 -20.60
CA ASP A 54 -4.90 7.70 -20.73
C ASP A 54 -5.02 8.43 -19.38
N SER A 55 -5.21 7.68 -18.30
CA SER A 55 -5.30 8.22 -16.94
C SER A 55 -4.93 7.16 -15.92
N SER A 56 -4.26 7.58 -14.85
CA SER A 56 -4.01 6.73 -13.69
C SER A 56 -4.32 7.49 -12.40
N TYR A 57 -4.71 6.77 -11.36
CA TYR A 57 -4.92 7.35 -10.04
C TYR A 57 -4.67 6.35 -8.92
N ALA A 58 -4.39 6.89 -7.74
CA ALA A 58 -4.52 6.20 -6.47
C ALA A 58 -5.64 6.87 -5.68
N GLU A 59 -6.57 6.07 -5.17
CA GLU A 59 -7.63 6.49 -4.28
C GLU A 59 -7.41 5.81 -2.93
N ILE A 60 -7.16 6.59 -1.89
CA ILE A 60 -6.80 6.13 -0.55
C ILE A 60 -7.91 6.57 0.40
N TRP A 61 -8.40 5.63 1.18
CA TRP A 61 -9.40 5.83 2.21
C TRP A 61 -8.77 5.43 3.54
N ASP A 62 -8.80 6.35 4.50
CA ASP A 62 -8.36 6.10 5.86
C ASP A 62 -9.35 6.75 6.83
N GLN A 63 -10.11 5.92 7.53
CA GLN A 63 -11.26 6.30 8.35
C GLN A 63 -12.32 7.06 7.53
N ASP A 64 -12.40 8.38 7.74
CA ASP A 64 -13.31 9.29 7.04
C ASP A 64 -12.59 10.17 6.01
N ALA A 65 -11.25 10.10 5.94
CA ALA A 65 -10.45 10.85 4.98
C ALA A 65 -10.39 10.11 3.64
N LYS A 66 -10.67 10.82 2.55
CA LYS A 66 -10.61 10.25 1.20
C LYS A 66 -9.77 11.11 0.29
N THR A 67 -8.66 10.54 -0.19
CA THR A 67 -7.76 11.21 -1.12
C THR A 67 -7.72 10.52 -2.46
N LYS A 68 -7.76 11.30 -3.55
CA LYS A 68 -7.57 10.80 -4.91
C LYS A 68 -6.47 11.56 -5.63
N ILE A 69 -5.40 10.86 -5.96
CA ILE A 69 -4.18 11.43 -6.56
C ILE A 69 -4.09 10.92 -7.99
N TYR A 70 -4.14 11.84 -8.94
CA TYR A 70 -3.98 11.53 -10.36
C TYR A 70 -2.51 11.65 -10.75
N PHE A 71 -2.04 10.70 -11.55
CA PHE A 71 -0.69 10.67 -12.09
C PHE A 71 -0.66 10.06 -13.48
N LYS A 72 0.49 10.17 -14.15
CA LYS A 72 0.73 9.56 -15.46
C LYS A 72 1.68 8.40 -15.30
N VAL A 73 1.34 7.26 -15.89
CA VAL A 73 2.23 6.11 -15.98
C VAL A 73 2.87 6.10 -17.37
N SER A 74 4.18 5.87 -17.43
CA SER A 74 4.89 5.77 -18.71
C SER A 74 4.49 4.51 -19.48
N MET A 75 4.61 4.56 -20.81
CA MET A 75 4.36 3.39 -21.66
C MET A 75 5.32 2.23 -21.34
N SER A 76 6.55 2.53 -20.90
CA SER A 76 7.51 1.52 -20.45
C SER A 76 7.06 0.80 -19.18
N GLN A 77 6.50 1.53 -18.20
CA GLN A 77 5.93 0.92 -16.99
C GLN A 77 4.71 0.06 -17.33
N LEU A 78 3.80 0.54 -18.20
CA LEU A 78 2.66 -0.26 -18.64
C LEU A 78 3.07 -1.51 -19.42
N LYS A 79 4.12 -1.43 -20.25
CA LYS A 79 4.68 -2.59 -20.95
C LYS A 79 5.28 -3.60 -19.96
N LYS A 80 6.05 -3.14 -18.97
CA LYS A 80 6.59 -4.01 -17.91
C LYS A 80 5.47 -4.73 -17.16
N LEU A 81 4.45 -3.99 -16.70
CA LEU A 81 3.30 -4.56 -16.00
C LEU A 81 2.53 -5.57 -16.87
N TYR A 82 2.28 -5.24 -18.13
CA TYR A 82 1.62 -6.18 -19.05
C TYR A 82 2.43 -7.47 -19.22
N ASN A 83 3.75 -7.36 -19.39
CA ASN A 83 4.62 -8.53 -19.50
C ASN A 83 4.54 -9.41 -18.24
N ILE A 84 4.61 -8.80 -17.05
CA ILE A 84 4.51 -9.53 -15.77
C ILE A 84 3.17 -10.26 -15.67
N ILE A 85 2.05 -9.63 -16.06
CA ILE A 85 0.72 -10.27 -16.07
C ILE A 85 0.71 -11.52 -16.97
N ILE A 86 1.29 -11.43 -18.17
CA ILE A 86 1.31 -12.54 -19.13
C ILE A 86 2.28 -13.64 -18.69
N GLU A 87 3.49 -13.29 -18.24
CA GLU A 87 4.52 -14.22 -17.78
C GLU A 87 4.07 -15.03 -16.56
N ASN A 88 3.28 -14.42 -15.67
CA ASN A 88 2.72 -15.08 -14.48
C ASN A 88 1.34 -15.71 -14.74
N GLN A 89 0.91 -15.79 -16.01
CA GLN A 89 -0.34 -16.42 -16.42
C GLN A 89 -1.55 -15.99 -15.56
N PHE A 90 -1.65 -14.69 -15.22
CA PHE A 90 -2.59 -14.22 -14.18
C PHE A 90 -4.05 -14.66 -14.40
N HIS A 91 -4.47 -14.74 -15.67
CA HIS A 91 -5.81 -15.22 -16.03
C HIS A 91 -6.10 -16.67 -15.64
N GLU A 92 -5.06 -17.52 -15.57
CA GLU A 92 -5.12 -18.93 -15.20
C GLU A 92 -5.08 -19.16 -13.68
N ILE A 93 -4.69 -18.16 -12.88
CA ILE A 93 -4.60 -18.28 -11.42
C ILE A 93 -5.89 -18.87 -10.84
N GLU A 94 -5.76 -19.95 -10.09
CA GLU A 94 -6.90 -20.61 -9.48
C GLU A 94 -7.19 -20.04 -8.09
N THR A 95 -8.49 -19.94 -7.79
CA THR A 95 -8.99 -19.50 -6.50
C THR A 95 -9.85 -20.57 -5.85
N TYR A 96 -9.96 -20.55 -4.52
CA TYR A 96 -10.93 -21.35 -3.78
C TYR A 96 -11.66 -20.47 -2.77
N GLU A 97 -12.79 -20.96 -2.28
CA GLU A 97 -13.55 -20.27 -1.24
C GLU A 97 -13.44 -21.00 0.10
N GLU A 98 -13.21 -20.24 1.17
CA GLU A 98 -13.25 -20.72 2.54
C GLU A 98 -14.04 -19.73 3.40
N ARG A 99 -14.88 -20.26 4.29
CA ARG A 99 -15.69 -19.42 5.16
C ARG A 99 -14.83 -18.83 6.27
N VAL A 100 -14.42 -17.59 6.06
CA VAL A 100 -13.78 -16.74 7.07
C VAL A 100 -14.60 -15.47 7.28
N TYR A 101 -14.51 -14.90 8.49
CA TYR A 101 -15.15 -13.63 8.80
C TYR A 101 -14.09 -12.54 8.87
N ASP A 102 -14.45 -11.35 8.39
CA ASP A 102 -13.64 -10.14 8.53
C ASP A 102 -12.21 -10.28 7.99
N ARG A 103 -12.10 -10.70 6.73
CA ARG A 103 -10.82 -10.72 6.03
C ARG A 103 -10.79 -9.61 5.00
N GLY A 104 -9.87 -8.67 5.17
CA GLY A 104 -9.46 -7.77 4.10
C GLY A 104 -8.74 -8.51 2.96
N GLY A 105 -8.09 -7.74 2.09
CA GLY A 105 -7.19 -8.28 1.08
C GLY A 105 -7.33 -7.62 -0.28
N THR A 106 -6.62 -8.22 -1.25
CA THR A 106 -6.35 -7.62 -2.54
C THR A 106 -7.19 -8.26 -3.64
N THR A 107 -7.80 -7.45 -4.49
CA THR A 107 -8.43 -7.85 -5.75
C THR A 107 -7.74 -7.13 -6.90
N ILE A 108 -7.26 -7.88 -7.89
CA ILE A 108 -6.64 -7.33 -9.09
C ILE A 108 -7.51 -7.70 -10.29
N SER A 109 -7.89 -6.69 -11.06
CA SER A 109 -8.55 -6.86 -12.36
C SER A 109 -7.75 -6.20 -13.45
N TYR A 110 -7.76 -6.78 -14.65
CA TYR A 110 -7.23 -6.13 -15.83
C TYR A 110 -8.13 -6.34 -17.04
N ARG A 111 -8.05 -5.41 -17.98
CA ARG A 111 -8.64 -5.53 -19.31
C ARG A 111 -7.54 -5.50 -20.36
N ALA A 112 -7.63 -6.38 -21.34
CA ALA A 112 -6.73 -6.45 -22.48
C ALA A 112 -7.45 -7.11 -23.65
N ASP A 113 -7.28 -6.56 -24.86
CA ASP A 113 -7.81 -7.12 -26.11
C ASP A 113 -9.32 -7.39 -26.06
N GLY A 114 -10.07 -6.49 -25.42
CA GLY A 114 -11.52 -6.60 -25.25
C GLY A 114 -11.98 -7.56 -24.15
N SER A 115 -11.08 -8.35 -23.56
CA SER A 115 -11.38 -9.29 -22.46
C SER A 115 -11.08 -8.67 -21.10
N SER A 116 -11.76 -9.13 -20.05
CA SER A 116 -11.51 -8.71 -18.67
C SER A 116 -11.34 -9.90 -17.75
N TYR A 117 -10.37 -9.80 -16.85
CA TYR A 117 -9.97 -10.85 -15.93
C TYR A 117 -9.85 -10.27 -14.53
N GLU A 118 -10.19 -11.06 -13.52
CA GLU A 118 -10.13 -10.66 -12.12
C GLU A 118 -9.70 -11.86 -11.27
N LYS A 119 -8.84 -11.60 -10.28
CA LYS A 119 -8.48 -12.56 -9.23
C LYS A 119 -8.49 -11.82 -7.89
N SER A 120 -8.99 -12.50 -6.87
CA SER A 120 -9.18 -11.94 -5.53
C SER A 120 -8.53 -12.84 -4.49
N ASP A 121 -7.70 -12.25 -3.64
CA ASP A 121 -7.30 -12.77 -2.35
C ASP A 121 -7.93 -11.92 -1.24
N ALA A 122 -9.27 -11.78 -1.26
CA ALA A 122 -10.00 -10.98 -0.29
C ALA A 122 -11.26 -11.70 0.22
N GLY A 123 -11.68 -11.37 1.45
CA GLY A 123 -12.88 -11.94 2.05
C GLY A 123 -12.82 -13.48 2.11
N MET A 124 -13.82 -14.14 1.53
CA MET A 124 -13.90 -15.61 1.49
C MET A 124 -13.14 -16.24 0.32
N THR A 125 -12.59 -15.45 -0.61
CA THR A 125 -11.87 -15.96 -1.79
C THR A 125 -10.39 -15.97 -1.52
N PHE A 126 -9.71 -17.07 -1.82
CA PHE A 126 -8.29 -17.25 -1.62
C PHE A 126 -7.61 -17.67 -2.92
N ILE A 127 -6.40 -17.18 -3.15
CA ILE A 127 -5.53 -17.71 -4.20
C ILE A 127 -5.01 -19.08 -3.76
N GLN A 128 -5.05 -20.07 -4.64
CA GLN A 128 -4.45 -21.37 -4.34
C GLN A 128 -2.94 -21.22 -4.07
N GLU A 129 -2.41 -22.03 -3.15
CA GLU A 129 -1.02 -21.93 -2.69
C GLU A 129 0.00 -21.95 -3.84
N SER A 130 -0.23 -22.78 -4.86
CA SER A 130 0.64 -22.92 -6.02
C SER A 130 0.67 -21.70 -6.96
N TRP A 131 -0.21 -20.72 -6.74
CA TRP A 131 -0.36 -19.51 -7.57
C TRP A 131 -0.05 -18.21 -6.79
N ARG A 132 0.38 -18.31 -5.53
CA ARG A 132 0.63 -17.14 -4.67
C ARG A 132 1.75 -16.26 -5.21
N ASP A 133 2.83 -16.88 -5.71
CA ASP A 133 3.99 -16.14 -6.22
C ASP A 133 3.61 -15.34 -7.48
N GLU A 134 2.83 -15.96 -8.38
CA GLU A 134 2.32 -15.33 -9.60
C GLU A 134 1.39 -14.15 -9.31
N PHE A 135 0.47 -14.32 -8.33
CA PHE A 135 -0.41 -13.24 -7.89
C PHE A 135 0.40 -12.09 -7.26
N ALA A 136 1.32 -12.42 -6.36
CA ALA A 136 2.17 -11.45 -5.66
C ALA A 136 3.08 -10.68 -6.63
N ALA A 137 3.59 -11.32 -7.68
CA ALA A 137 4.40 -10.65 -8.70
C ALA A 137 3.65 -9.51 -9.40
N VAL A 138 2.38 -9.75 -9.76
CA VAL A 138 1.52 -8.72 -10.37
C VAL A 138 1.16 -7.63 -9.35
N GLU A 139 0.78 -8.02 -8.14
CA GLU A 139 0.49 -7.07 -7.05
C GLU A 139 1.67 -6.13 -6.78
N ASN A 140 2.86 -6.69 -6.61
CA ASN A 140 4.06 -5.95 -6.29
C ASN A 140 4.43 -4.96 -7.38
N GLU A 141 4.30 -5.31 -8.66
CA GLU A 141 4.57 -4.38 -9.76
C GLU A 141 3.59 -3.19 -9.75
N ILE A 142 2.30 -3.45 -9.51
CA ILE A 142 1.29 -2.38 -9.42
C ILE A 142 1.65 -1.44 -8.26
N ARG A 143 1.98 -2.00 -7.08
CA ARG A 143 2.37 -1.22 -5.90
C ARG A 143 3.68 -0.46 -6.11
N GLU A 144 4.66 -1.03 -6.81
CA GLU A 144 5.92 -0.36 -7.14
C GLU A 144 5.68 0.85 -8.05
N ILE A 145 4.87 0.70 -9.11
CA ILE A 145 4.52 1.82 -9.99
C ILE A 145 3.85 2.93 -9.18
N VAL A 146 2.83 2.59 -8.39
CA VAL A 146 2.03 3.57 -7.64
C VAL A 146 2.86 4.27 -6.57
N SER A 147 3.61 3.52 -5.76
CA SER A 147 4.44 4.09 -4.67
C SER A 147 5.46 5.11 -5.20
N ASN A 148 6.08 4.85 -6.35
CA ASN A 148 6.97 5.80 -7.00
C ASN A 148 6.25 7.10 -7.42
N GLU A 149 5.00 7.01 -7.91
CA GLU A 149 4.23 8.21 -8.27
C GLU A 149 3.72 8.96 -7.05
N LEU A 150 3.31 8.24 -5.99
CA LEU A 150 2.89 8.84 -4.73
C LEU A 150 4.06 9.55 -4.03
N ASP A 151 5.25 8.95 -4.03
CA ASP A 151 6.46 9.60 -3.52
C ASP A 151 6.76 10.89 -4.30
N ARG A 152 6.68 10.86 -5.64
CA ARG A 152 6.84 12.06 -6.48
C ARG A 152 5.79 13.13 -6.20
N ALA A 153 4.55 12.73 -5.89
CA ALA A 153 3.46 13.66 -5.59
C ALA A 153 3.53 14.21 -4.16
N SER A 154 4.30 13.57 -3.27
CA SER A 154 4.41 13.96 -1.87
C SER A 154 5.25 15.22 -1.68
N ILE A 155 4.81 16.07 -0.77
CA ILE A 155 5.48 17.30 -0.36
C ILE A 155 5.95 17.17 1.10
N ASP A 156 7.02 17.89 1.44
CA ASP A 156 7.43 18.06 2.82
C ASP A 156 6.47 19.04 3.52
N VAL A 157 5.88 18.59 4.63
CA VAL A 157 5.04 19.39 5.52
C VAL A 157 5.64 19.36 6.91
N THR A 158 5.87 20.52 7.51
CA THR A 158 6.35 20.62 8.88
C THR A 158 5.18 20.67 9.86
N LEU A 159 5.12 19.73 10.80
CA LEU A 159 4.23 19.80 11.95
C LEU A 159 4.92 20.63 13.03
N ASP A 160 4.50 21.89 13.20
CA ASP A 160 4.97 22.78 14.26
C ASP A 160 4.22 22.46 15.54
N ILE A 161 4.93 21.97 16.56
CA ILE A 161 4.36 21.54 17.84
C ILE A 161 4.46 22.71 18.82
N ASP A 162 3.31 23.27 19.17
CA ASP A 162 3.23 24.38 20.12
C ASP A 162 3.66 23.96 21.53
N ASP A 163 4.22 24.92 22.29
CA ASP A 163 4.68 24.67 23.66
C ASP A 163 3.54 24.15 24.58
N SER A 164 2.26 24.43 24.27
CA SER A 164 1.10 23.86 25.00
C SER A 164 0.97 22.33 24.91
N VAL A 165 1.56 21.72 23.90
CA VAL A 165 1.61 20.25 23.68
C VAL A 165 2.89 19.67 24.28
N MET A 166 3.93 20.48 24.49
CA MET A 166 5.21 20.03 25.02
C MET A 166 5.19 19.91 26.55
N ASP A 167 5.19 18.69 27.08
CA ASP A 167 5.27 18.42 28.52
C ASP A 167 6.19 17.23 28.78
N GLU A 168 7.33 17.47 29.42
CA GLU A 168 8.32 16.43 29.71
C GLU A 168 7.79 15.32 30.64
N ASN A 169 6.64 15.49 31.29
CA ASN A 169 5.98 14.45 32.08
C ASN A 169 4.89 13.69 31.28
N LYS A 170 4.80 13.94 29.98
CA LYS A 170 3.84 13.32 29.06
C LYS A 170 4.54 12.64 27.88
N ILE A 171 3.84 11.69 27.29
CA ILE A 171 4.19 11.07 26.01
C ILE A 171 3.19 11.56 24.98
N VAL A 172 3.66 11.97 23.81
CA VAL A 172 2.79 12.44 22.73
C VAL A 172 3.01 11.59 21.49
N ASN A 173 1.90 11.11 20.96
CA ASN A 173 1.84 10.31 19.75
C ASN A 173 1.08 11.09 18.69
N PHE A 174 1.66 11.19 17.49
CA PHE A 174 1.04 11.79 16.32
C PHE A 174 0.96 10.72 15.26
N ASN A 175 -0.22 10.52 14.68
CA ASN A 175 -0.43 9.70 13.51
C ASN A 175 -1.07 10.57 12.42
N VAL A 176 -0.50 10.55 11.23
CA VAL A 176 -1.04 11.25 10.06
C VAL A 176 -1.14 10.25 8.91
N GLY A 177 -2.37 9.87 8.60
CA GLY A 177 -2.69 8.75 7.73
C GLY A 177 -2.05 7.44 8.21
N SER A 178 -1.89 6.50 7.28
CA SER A 178 -1.02 5.33 7.43
C SER A 178 0.47 5.63 7.25
N SER A 179 0.80 6.86 6.82
CA SER A 179 2.15 7.23 6.36
C SER A 179 3.12 7.67 7.44
N PHE A 180 2.64 8.13 8.60
CA PHE A 180 3.52 8.76 9.57
C PHE A 180 3.08 8.54 11.02
N THR A 181 4.04 8.13 11.84
CA THR A 181 3.90 8.02 13.30
C THR A 181 5.10 8.62 14.00
N TYR A 182 4.87 9.64 14.83
CA TYR A 182 5.87 10.19 15.76
C TYR A 182 5.46 9.90 17.20
N MET A 183 6.43 9.57 18.04
CA MET A 183 6.22 9.30 19.46
C MET A 183 7.34 9.95 20.28
N SER A 184 7.00 10.93 21.13
CA SER A 184 8.02 11.69 21.89
C SER A 184 8.87 10.83 22.83
N ALA A 185 8.35 9.69 23.30
CA ALA A 185 9.11 8.73 24.11
C ALA A 185 10.16 7.95 23.32
N ARG A 186 9.94 7.73 22.01
CA ARG A 186 10.87 7.02 21.11
C ARG A 186 11.83 8.00 20.44
N ASP A 187 11.29 9.10 19.93
CA ASP A 187 11.98 10.02 19.03
C ASP A 187 12.59 11.23 19.77
N GLY A 188 12.28 11.38 21.06
CA GLY A 188 12.59 12.57 21.84
C GLY A 188 11.65 13.73 21.52
N TRP A 189 11.61 14.73 22.40
CA TRP A 189 10.81 15.93 22.19
C TRP A 189 11.36 16.78 21.06
N GLN A 190 10.50 17.12 20.10
CA GLN A 190 10.81 17.99 18.98
C GLN A 190 9.79 19.13 18.93
N LYS A 191 10.27 20.36 18.64
CA LYS A 191 9.38 21.52 18.40
C LYS A 191 8.73 21.48 17.01
N SER A 192 9.30 20.70 16.10
CA SER A 192 8.82 20.57 14.75
C SER A 192 9.22 19.21 14.20
N VAL A 193 8.33 18.56 13.45
CA VAL A 193 8.65 17.32 12.74
C VAL A 193 8.26 17.47 11.27
N THR A 194 9.19 17.19 10.36
CA THR A 194 8.86 17.19 8.92
C THR A 194 8.39 15.81 8.49
N VAL A 195 7.24 15.78 7.82
CA VAL A 195 6.62 14.58 7.27
C VAL A 195 6.39 14.76 5.77
N ARG A 196 6.51 13.67 5.01
CA ARG A 196 6.14 13.66 3.58
C ARG A 196 4.70 13.20 3.43
N LEU A 197 3.86 14.09 2.91
CA LEU A 197 2.43 13.84 2.68
C LEU A 197 2.08 14.19 1.25
N TYR A 198 1.22 13.39 0.62
CA TYR A 198 0.61 13.79 -0.65
C TYR A 198 -0.51 14.82 -0.42
N PRO A 199 -0.77 15.71 -1.38
CA PRO A 199 -1.94 16.59 -1.32
C PRO A 199 -3.25 15.80 -1.24
N GLY A 200 -4.15 16.21 -0.37
CA GLY A 200 -5.42 15.53 -0.09
C GLY A 200 -5.82 15.57 1.37
N GLU A 201 -6.82 14.77 1.71
CA GLU A 201 -7.29 14.55 3.07
C GLU A 201 -6.53 13.39 3.73
N HIS A 202 -6.10 13.61 4.96
CA HIS A 202 -5.45 12.62 5.82
C HIS A 202 -6.19 12.56 7.14
N TYR A 203 -6.38 11.35 7.69
CA TYR A 203 -6.85 11.24 9.06
C TYR A 203 -5.69 11.53 10.00
N MET A 204 -5.85 12.53 10.88
CA MET A 204 -4.85 12.86 11.89
C MET A 204 -5.38 12.50 13.27
N TYR A 205 -4.55 11.82 14.06
CA TYR A 205 -4.83 11.48 15.44
C TYR A 205 -3.64 11.83 16.32
N VAL A 206 -3.87 12.65 17.35
CA VAL A 206 -2.87 13.05 18.33
C VAL A 206 -3.34 12.63 19.72
N THR A 207 -2.46 12.01 20.50
CA THR A 207 -2.74 11.62 21.88
C THR A 207 -1.61 12.06 22.79
N MET A 208 -1.95 12.61 23.95
CA MET A 208 -1.04 12.88 25.06
C MET A 208 -1.37 11.94 26.22
N LEU A 209 -0.38 11.21 26.71
CA LEU A 209 -0.49 10.23 27.79
C LEU A 209 0.37 10.67 29.00
N ASN A 210 -0.04 10.32 30.21
CA ASN A 210 0.81 10.48 31.41
C ASN A 210 1.97 9.47 31.40
N LYS A 211 3.23 9.93 31.54
CA LYS A 211 4.42 9.06 31.54
C LYS A 211 4.39 7.98 32.62
N ASP A 212 3.90 8.33 33.80
CA ASP A 212 3.87 7.45 34.97
C ASP A 212 2.96 6.22 34.78
N LEU A 213 2.17 6.20 33.70
CA LEU A 213 1.23 5.13 33.36
C LEU A 213 1.57 4.43 32.03
N SER A 214 2.72 4.72 31.41
CA SER A 214 3.07 4.16 30.10
C SER A 214 3.48 2.68 30.13
N THR A 215 3.76 2.12 31.32
CA THR A 215 4.06 0.70 31.52
C THR A 215 2.86 -0.13 31.93
N GLU A 216 1.70 0.50 32.23
CA GLU A 216 0.47 -0.20 32.55
C GLU A 216 -0.48 -0.22 31.35
N PRO A 217 -1.16 -1.35 31.07
CA PRO A 217 -2.29 -1.36 30.16
C PRO A 217 -3.36 -0.38 30.68
N GLY A 218 -3.49 0.77 30.03
CA GLY A 218 -4.48 1.80 30.42
C GLY A 218 -3.92 3.16 30.81
N SER A 219 -2.80 3.61 30.21
CA SER A 219 -2.32 4.98 30.39
C SER A 219 -3.45 5.98 30.15
N LYS A 220 -3.80 6.75 31.19
CA LYS A 220 -4.90 7.72 31.08
C LYS A 220 -4.54 8.80 30.06
N ILE A 221 -5.38 8.90 29.03
CA ILE A 221 -5.33 9.98 28.04
C ILE A 221 -5.51 11.30 28.78
N PHE A 222 -4.53 12.19 28.64
CA PHE A 222 -4.57 13.53 29.20
C PHE A 222 -5.23 14.51 28.24
N ALA A 223 -4.86 14.43 26.96
CA ALA A 223 -5.47 15.20 25.90
C ALA A 223 -5.44 14.42 24.59
N GLN A 224 -6.40 14.69 23.71
CA GLN A 224 -6.43 14.09 22.39
C GLN A 224 -7.09 15.00 21.35
N GLY A 225 -6.77 14.76 20.08
CA GLY A 225 -7.38 15.40 18.93
C GLY A 225 -7.47 14.40 17.79
N GLN A 226 -8.59 14.39 17.06
CA GLN A 226 -8.80 13.51 15.92
C GLN A 226 -9.68 14.19 14.86
N GLY A 227 -9.40 13.93 13.59
CA GLY A 227 -10.13 14.56 12.49
C GLY A 227 -9.37 14.54 11.17
N ILE A 228 -9.92 15.25 10.19
CA ILE A 228 -9.34 15.36 8.85
C ILE A 228 -8.33 16.52 8.83
N LEU A 229 -7.13 16.23 8.34
CA LEU A 229 -6.11 17.17 7.96
C LEU A 229 -6.10 17.28 6.43
N THR A 230 -6.37 18.47 5.90
CA THR A 230 -6.29 18.73 4.46
C THR A 230 -4.94 19.33 4.12
N ILE A 231 -4.22 18.71 3.19
CA ILE A 231 -2.92 19.15 2.68
C ILE A 231 -3.12 19.62 1.25
N ASP A 232 -2.81 20.89 0.99
CA ASP A 232 -2.71 21.44 -0.35
C ASP A 232 -1.27 21.37 -0.85
N LYS A 233 -1.07 21.49 -2.17
CA LYS A 233 0.28 21.47 -2.79
C LYS A 233 1.22 22.56 -2.24
N ASP A 234 0.64 23.63 -1.73
CA ASP A 234 1.37 24.78 -1.21
C ASP A 234 1.49 24.77 0.32
N THR A 235 0.87 23.81 1.01
CA THR A 235 1.01 23.66 2.46
C THR A 235 2.47 23.43 2.83
N LYS A 236 3.01 24.26 3.73
CA LYS A 236 4.40 24.18 4.21
C LYS A 236 4.49 23.73 5.65
N SER A 237 3.58 24.21 6.49
CA SER A 237 3.50 23.77 7.86
C SER A 237 2.07 23.72 8.38
N ILE A 238 1.90 22.96 9.46
CA ILE A 238 0.67 22.79 10.22
C ILE A 238 1.02 23.01 11.69
N SER A 239 0.32 23.92 12.37
CA SER A 239 0.52 24.17 13.79
C SER A 239 -0.37 23.27 14.62
N VAL A 240 0.21 22.45 15.49
CA VAL A 240 -0.52 21.59 16.43
C VAL A 240 -0.47 22.20 17.82
N TYR A 241 -1.63 22.43 18.43
CA TYR A 241 -1.74 23.10 19.72
C TYR A 241 -2.82 22.46 20.60
N ARG A 242 -2.73 22.70 21.91
CA ARG A 242 -3.68 22.18 22.90
C ARG A 242 -4.47 23.31 23.53
N ASP A 243 -5.76 23.07 23.75
CA ASP A 243 -6.62 23.87 24.63
C ASP A 243 -7.39 22.93 25.58
N GLY A 244 -7.00 22.97 26.86
CA GLY A 244 -7.49 22.03 27.87
C GLY A 244 -7.11 20.58 27.55
N GLU A 245 -8.10 19.70 27.50
CA GLU A 245 -7.95 18.27 27.20
C GLU A 245 -8.09 17.97 25.68
N LYS A 246 -8.16 19.00 24.83
CA LYS A 246 -8.33 18.86 23.38
C LYS A 246 -7.10 19.35 22.63
N ILE A 247 -6.76 18.63 21.56
CA ILE A 247 -5.69 18.99 20.63
C ILE A 247 -6.32 19.37 19.29
N TYR A 248 -5.78 20.42 18.68
CA TYR A 248 -6.23 21.01 17.44
C TYR A 248 -5.05 21.21 16.49
N TRP A 249 -5.36 21.42 15.21
CA TRP A 249 -4.39 21.80 14.17
C TRP A 249 -4.98 22.81 13.21
N LYS A 250 -4.09 23.60 12.59
CA LYS A 250 -4.42 24.55 11.53
C LYS A 250 -3.20 24.84 10.65
#